data_AF-A0A2G1DIK5-F1
#
_entry.id   AF-A0A2G1DIK5-F1
#
_cell.length_a   1.000
_cell.length_b   1.000
_cell.length_c   1.000
_cell.angle_alpha   90.00
_cell.angle_beta   90.00
_cell.angle_gamma   90.00
#
_symmetry.space_group_name_H-M   'P 1'
#
loop_
_entity.id
_entity.type
_entity.pdbx_description
1 polymer ?
#
loop_
_entity_poly.entity_id
_entity_poly.type
_entity_poly.pdbx_seq_one_letter_code
_entity_poly.pdbx_strand_id
1 'polypeptide(L)'
;MKLLFLLFLFSIFMFASSYKYNHILMEGEFDISYNKNKTKNLKFFYNLGIYYNLNNIVKLSSFCFFTDKDQKKLNENGKSKYKICVKAKENNFYVLNKSNGYTKTKMFIAKLKNARISILDNKNRKLCSLKASTYASINKKINNCLKKSNNI
;
A
#
# COMPACT_ATOMS: atom_id res chain seq x y z
N MET A 1 8.90 35.04 33.07
CA MET A 1 8.69 34.79 31.61
C MET A 1 9.16 33.41 31.11
N LYS A 2 9.97 32.63 31.85
CA LYS A 2 10.40 31.29 31.39
C LYS A 2 9.34 30.18 31.55
N LEU A 3 8.42 30.33 32.51
CA LEU A 3 7.38 29.33 32.80
C LEU A 3 6.28 29.27 31.72
N LEU A 4 5.96 30.41 31.11
CA LEU A 4 4.95 30.52 30.03
C LEU A 4 5.39 29.81 28.75
N PHE A 5 6.68 29.83 28.42
CA PHE A 5 7.22 29.13 27.26
C PHE A 5 7.12 27.59 27.39
N LEU A 6 7.26 27.07 28.61
CA LEU A 6 7.13 25.64 28.90
C LEU A 6 5.68 25.12 28.74
N LEU A 7 4.70 25.91 29.17
CA LEU A 7 3.28 25.58 28.97
C LEU A 7 2.88 25.55 27.49
N PHE A 8 3.45 26.45 26.68
CA PHE A 8 3.20 26.47 25.24
C PHE A 8 3.77 25.23 24.54
N LEU A 9 4.98 24.78 24.92
CA LEU A 9 5.59 23.55 24.41
C LEU A 9 4.78 22.30 24.78
N PHE A 10 4.28 22.19 26.02
CA PHE A 10 3.43 21.05 26.42
C PHE A 10 2.10 20.98 25.64
N SER A 11 1.53 22.13 25.24
CA SER A 11 0.31 22.14 24.41
C SER A 11 0.56 21.62 22.98
N ILE A 12 1.78 21.77 22.46
CA ILE A 12 2.17 21.24 21.14
C ILE A 12 2.43 19.73 21.20
N PHE A 13 2.88 19.20 22.35
CA PHE A 13 3.18 17.78 22.53
C PHE A 13 1.96 16.90 22.91
N MET A 14 0.86 17.48 23.39
CA MET A 14 -0.29 16.71 23.91
C MET A 14 -1.22 16.10 22.85
N PHE A 15 -1.09 16.39 21.55
CA PHE A 15 -2.02 15.86 20.53
C PHE A 15 -1.38 15.34 19.24
N ALA A 16 -0.14 14.87 19.30
CA ALA A 16 0.40 14.00 18.24
C ALA A 16 -0.09 12.54 18.38
N SER A 17 -1.31 12.31 18.90
CA SER A 17 -1.98 11.02 18.71
C SER A 17 -2.41 10.98 17.25
N SER A 18 -1.58 10.39 16.39
CA SER A 18 -1.92 10.14 14.99
C SER A 18 -3.01 9.06 14.91
N TYR A 19 -4.24 9.44 15.28
CA TYR A 19 -5.40 8.55 15.22
C TYR A 19 -5.63 8.18 13.75
N LYS A 20 -5.31 6.95 13.39
CA LYS A 20 -5.63 6.40 12.07
C LYS A 20 -7.14 6.20 12.03
N TYR A 21 -7.84 6.93 11.16
CA TYR A 21 -9.28 6.73 10.92
C TYR A 21 -9.54 5.38 10.25
N ASN A 22 -8.79 5.10 9.19
CA ASN A 22 -8.93 3.88 8.41
C ASN A 22 -7.55 3.28 8.12
N HIS A 23 -7.49 1.97 7.98
CA HIS A 23 -6.27 1.24 7.63
C HIS A 23 -6.56 0.27 6.49
N ILE A 24 -5.91 0.49 5.35
CA ILE A 24 -6.01 -0.37 4.18
C ILE A 24 -4.81 -1.32 4.14
N LEU A 25 -5.09 -2.61 4.19
CA LEU A 25 -4.14 -3.69 4.02
C LEU A 25 -4.50 -4.45 2.74
N MET A 26 -3.51 -4.75 1.90
CA MET A 26 -3.75 -5.61 0.74
C MET A 26 -2.65 -6.64 0.56
N GLU A 27 -3.04 -7.87 0.21
CA GLU A 27 -2.16 -8.92 -0.29
C GLU A 27 -2.43 -9.09 -1.79
N GLY A 28 -1.47 -8.68 -2.62
CA GLY A 28 -1.49 -8.82 -4.07
C GLY A 28 -0.73 -10.08 -4.51
N GLU A 29 -1.41 -10.93 -5.27
CA GLU A 29 -0.86 -12.11 -5.94
C GLU A 29 -0.50 -11.73 -7.38
N PHE A 30 0.77 -11.85 -7.74
CA PHE A 30 1.32 -11.44 -9.03
C PHE A 30 1.96 -12.60 -9.75
N ASP A 31 1.63 -12.73 -11.03
CA ASP A 31 2.39 -13.56 -11.96
C ASP A 31 3.57 -12.74 -12.48
N ILE A 32 4.78 -13.18 -12.17
CA ILE A 32 6.04 -12.51 -12.52
C ILE A 32 6.82 -13.39 -13.48
N SER A 33 7.17 -12.82 -14.64
CA SER A 33 8.05 -13.45 -15.63
C SER A 33 9.34 -12.63 -15.75
N TYR A 34 10.48 -13.30 -15.87
CA TYR A 34 11.79 -12.68 -16.03
C TYR A 34 12.32 -12.91 -17.44
N ASN A 35 12.71 -11.84 -18.15
CA ASN A 35 13.13 -11.88 -19.55
C ASN A 35 12.17 -12.70 -20.43
N LYS A 36 10.86 -12.58 -20.18
CA LYS A 36 9.77 -13.33 -20.85
C LYS A 36 9.79 -14.86 -20.65
N ASN A 37 10.64 -15.38 -19.77
CA ASN A 37 10.73 -16.79 -19.43
C ASN A 37 10.25 -17.04 -17.98
N LYS A 38 9.80 -18.28 -17.72
CA LYS A 38 9.38 -18.85 -16.42
C LYS A 38 8.53 -17.92 -15.54
N THR A 39 7.21 -18.11 -15.59
CA THR A 39 6.28 -17.41 -14.71
C THR A 39 6.31 -18.01 -13.30
N LYS A 40 6.43 -17.16 -12.29
CA LYS A 40 6.26 -17.52 -10.87
C LYS A 40 5.14 -16.69 -10.26
N ASN A 41 4.32 -17.33 -9.44
CA ASN A 41 3.31 -16.66 -8.67
C ASN A 41 3.90 -16.21 -7.32
N LEU A 42 3.82 -14.93 -7.02
CA LEU A 42 4.43 -14.33 -5.82
C LEU A 42 3.47 -13.35 -5.15
N LYS A 43 3.61 -13.23 -3.83
CA LYS A 43 2.75 -12.38 -3.01
C LYS A 43 3.50 -11.12 -2.58
N PHE A 44 2.81 -9.99 -2.67
CA PHE A 44 3.30 -8.68 -2.26
C PHE A 44 2.25 -7.99 -1.39
N PHE A 45 2.71 -7.14 -0.48
CA PHE A 45 1.87 -6.53 0.54
C PHE A 45 1.82 -5.02 0.41
N TYR A 46 0.63 -4.46 0.58
CA TYR A 46 0.38 -3.03 0.64
C TYR A 46 -0.20 -2.69 2.00
N ASN A 47 0.27 -1.59 2.57
CA ASN A 47 -0.15 -1.11 3.88
C ASN A 47 -0.23 0.42 3.86
N LEU A 48 -1.43 0.97 4.05
CA LEU A 48 -1.68 2.42 4.12
C LEU A 48 -2.57 2.77 5.32
N GLY A 49 -2.04 3.57 6.25
CA GLY A 49 -2.84 4.25 7.26
C GLY A 49 -3.40 5.57 6.73
N ILE A 50 -4.68 5.83 6.98
CA ILE A 50 -5.38 7.07 6.62
C ILE A 50 -5.70 7.79 7.93
N TYR A 51 -5.14 8.98 8.11
CA TYR A 51 -5.13 9.72 9.37
C TYR A 51 -6.15 10.88 9.41
N TYR A 52 -7.02 10.97 8.41
CA TYR A 52 -8.08 11.96 8.33
C TYR A 52 -9.38 11.30 7.90
N ASN A 53 -10.51 11.89 8.30
CA ASN A 53 -11.81 11.44 7.84
C ASN A 53 -11.95 11.73 6.33
N LEU A 54 -12.11 10.67 5.54
CA LEU A 54 -12.32 10.79 4.11
C LEU A 54 -13.80 10.98 3.84
N ASN A 55 -14.22 12.24 3.77
CA ASN A 55 -15.52 12.59 3.21
C ASN A 55 -15.56 12.37 1.68
N ASN A 56 -14.38 12.31 1.05
CA ASN A 56 -14.20 12.21 -0.40
C ASN A 56 -13.55 10.89 -0.84
N ILE A 57 -13.66 10.62 -2.15
CA ILE A 57 -13.10 9.45 -2.84
C ILE A 57 -11.56 9.42 -2.68
N VAL A 58 -11.01 8.32 -2.16
CA VAL A 58 -9.59 8.00 -2.23
C VAL A 58 -9.19 7.86 -3.70
N LYS A 59 -8.27 8.72 -4.13
CA LYS A 59 -7.71 8.72 -5.49
C LYS A 59 -6.20 8.63 -5.41
N LEU A 60 -5.69 7.39 -5.37
CA LEU A 60 -4.24 7.15 -5.38
C LEU A 60 -3.74 6.96 -6.81
N SER A 61 -2.66 7.63 -7.20
CA SER A 61 -2.07 7.47 -8.54
C SER A 61 -1.56 6.06 -8.83
N SER A 62 -1.25 5.29 -7.78
CA SER A 62 -0.83 3.89 -7.86
C SER A 62 -0.99 3.16 -6.53
N PHE A 63 -1.08 1.84 -6.58
CA PHE A 63 -0.97 0.96 -5.40
C PHE A 63 0.36 0.22 -5.45
N CYS A 64 1.29 0.56 -4.57
CA CYS A 64 2.64 -0.03 -4.55
C CYS A 64 2.77 -1.11 -3.48
N PHE A 65 2.79 -2.37 -3.91
CA PHE A 65 2.95 -3.53 -3.07
C PHE A 65 4.43 -3.86 -2.92
N PHE A 66 4.85 -4.24 -1.72
CA PHE A 66 6.23 -4.57 -1.37
C PHE A 66 6.36 -6.08 -1.14
N THR A 67 7.50 -6.64 -1.53
CA THR A 67 7.83 -8.03 -1.18
C THR A 67 7.92 -8.16 0.34
N ASP A 68 7.54 -9.31 0.86
CA ASP A 68 7.89 -9.66 2.24
C ASP A 68 9.42 -9.74 2.37
N LYS A 69 9.94 -9.40 3.57
CA LYS A 69 11.38 -9.47 3.88
C LYS A 69 11.95 -10.88 3.65
N ASP A 70 11.10 -11.90 3.76
CA ASP A 70 11.51 -13.31 3.73
C ASP A 70 11.48 -13.95 2.34
N GLN A 71 10.99 -13.27 1.30
CA GLN A 71 10.98 -13.79 -0.06
C GLN A 71 12.31 -13.57 -0.80
N LYS A 72 13.37 -14.27 -0.36
CA LYS A 72 14.73 -14.24 -0.96
C LYS A 72 14.83 -14.86 -2.37
N LYS A 73 13.76 -15.49 -2.88
CA LYS A 73 13.78 -16.37 -4.09
C LYS A 73 13.83 -15.63 -5.44
N LEU A 74 13.84 -14.30 -5.44
CA LEU A 74 13.94 -13.46 -6.64
C LEU A 74 15.33 -12.86 -6.87
N ASN A 75 16.29 -13.09 -5.96
CA ASN A 75 17.57 -12.39 -5.96
C ASN A 75 18.47 -12.74 -7.15
N GLU A 76 18.46 -11.90 -8.17
CA GLU A 76 19.67 -11.64 -8.94
C GLU A 76 20.55 -10.64 -8.16
N ASN A 77 21.81 -10.99 -7.91
CA ASN A 77 22.88 -10.12 -7.43
C ASN A 77 22.54 -9.24 -6.22
N GLY A 78 22.20 -9.85 -5.08
CA GLY A 78 22.22 -9.17 -3.77
C GLY A 78 21.12 -8.13 -3.53
N LYS A 79 20.12 -8.01 -4.41
CA LYS A 79 18.97 -7.12 -4.21
C LYS A 79 17.81 -7.89 -3.60
N SER A 80 17.46 -7.61 -2.34
CA SER A 80 16.46 -8.38 -1.56
C SER A 80 15.08 -7.74 -1.48
N LYS A 81 14.90 -6.53 -2.02
CA LYS A 81 13.66 -5.76 -1.90
C LYS A 81 13.11 -5.37 -3.26
N TYR A 82 11.86 -5.74 -3.48
CA TYR A 82 11.09 -5.51 -4.69
C TYR A 82 9.81 -4.78 -4.35
N LYS A 83 9.32 -3.95 -5.26
CA LYS A 83 7.96 -3.43 -5.18
C LYS A 83 7.30 -3.44 -6.56
N ILE A 84 6.00 -3.70 -6.58
CA ILE A 84 5.17 -3.61 -7.77
C ILE A 84 4.15 -2.51 -7.56
N CYS A 85 4.16 -1.51 -8.43
CA CYS A 85 3.14 -0.47 -8.42
C CYS A 85 2.11 -0.73 -9.52
N VAL A 86 0.89 -1.01 -9.11
CA VAL A 86 -0.28 -1.18 -9.99
C VAL A 86 -0.84 0.21 -10.30
N LYS A 87 -0.89 0.57 -11.58
CA LYS A 87 -1.47 1.83 -12.08
C LYS A 87 -2.65 1.54 -12.99
N ALA A 88 -3.36 2.60 -13.42
CA ALA A 88 -4.52 2.47 -14.29
C ALA A 88 -4.25 1.74 -15.61
N LYS A 89 -3.05 1.91 -16.19
CA LYS A 89 -2.69 1.35 -17.51
C LYS A 89 -1.67 0.22 -17.45
N GLU A 90 -0.75 0.26 -16.49
CA GLU A 90 0.38 -0.67 -16.43
C GLU A 90 0.73 -1.05 -14.99
N ASN A 91 1.31 -2.24 -14.84
CA ASN A 91 1.97 -2.66 -13.61
C ASN A 91 3.47 -2.46 -13.78
N ASN A 92 4.09 -1.77 -12.83
CA ASN A 92 5.51 -1.46 -12.88
C ASN A 92 6.25 -2.22 -11.79
N PHE A 93 7.22 -3.03 -12.20
CA PHE A 93 8.13 -3.70 -11.28
C PHE A 93 9.34 -2.81 -10.99
N TYR A 94 9.71 -2.68 -9.72
CA TYR A 94 10.85 -1.92 -9.26
C TYR A 94 11.75 -2.77 -8.37
N VAL A 95 13.05 -2.55 -8.48
CA VAL A 95 14.06 -3.16 -7.62
C VAL A 95 14.72 -2.09 -6.78
N LEU A 96 14.94 -2.37 -5.51
CA LEU A 96 15.75 -1.52 -4.64
C LEU A 96 17.22 -1.59 -5.07
N ASN A 97 17.84 -0.44 -5.29
CA ASN A 97 19.25 -0.33 -5.63
C ASN A 97 20.13 -0.11 -4.37
N LYS A 98 21.45 -0.02 -4.56
CA LYS A 98 22.41 0.16 -3.46
C LYS A 98 22.24 1.49 -2.70
N SER A 99 21.73 2.53 -3.35
CA SER A 99 21.45 3.83 -2.72
C SER A 99 20.08 3.89 -2.04
N ASN A 100 19.44 2.74 -1.78
CA ASN A 100 18.08 2.63 -1.24
C ASN A 100 16.99 3.31 -2.11
N GLY A 101 17.31 3.63 -3.37
CA GLY A 101 16.36 4.11 -4.36
C GLY A 101 15.70 2.95 -5.11
N TYR A 102 14.44 3.09 -5.49
CA TYR A 102 13.76 2.11 -6.34
C TYR A 102 13.93 2.47 -7.81
N THR A 103 14.43 1.53 -8.62
CA THR A 103 14.60 1.70 -10.07
C THR A 103 13.62 0.83 -10.83
N LYS A 104 12.90 1.39 -11.83
CA LYS A 104 11.98 0.65 -12.71
C LYS A 104 12.81 -0.29 -13.59
N THR A 105 12.37 -1.53 -13.74
CA THR A 105 13.03 -2.52 -14.62
C THR A 105 12.05 -3.05 -15.66
N LYS A 106 12.53 -3.21 -16.90
CA LYS A 106 11.78 -3.84 -18.00
C LYS A 106 12.02 -5.35 -18.09
N MET A 107 12.99 -5.88 -17.34
CA MET A 107 13.35 -7.30 -17.34
C MET A 107 12.26 -8.16 -16.69
N PHE A 108 11.49 -7.57 -15.78
CA PHE A 108 10.39 -8.24 -15.09
C PHE A 108 9.05 -7.76 -15.62
N ILE A 109 8.21 -8.70 -16.03
CA ILE A 109 6.81 -8.44 -16.37
C ILE A 109 5.97 -8.94 -15.20
N ALA A 110 5.13 -8.08 -14.64
CA ALA A 110 4.27 -8.42 -13.50
C ALA A 110 2.80 -8.22 -13.85
N LYS A 111 1.98 -9.27 -13.72
CA LYS A 111 0.53 -9.19 -13.90
C LYS A 111 -0.16 -9.46 -12.56
N LEU A 112 -0.98 -8.51 -12.11
CA LEU A 112 -1.84 -8.72 -10.95
C LEU A 112 -2.88 -9.78 -11.30
N LYS A 113 -2.89 -10.88 -10.56
CA LYS A 113 -3.90 -11.93 -10.67
C LYS A 113 -5.08 -11.62 -9.77
N ASN A 114 -4.79 -11.32 -8.49
CA ASN A 114 -5.80 -10.94 -7.50
C ASN A 114 -5.16 -10.14 -6.37
N ALA A 115 -5.91 -9.25 -5.75
CA ALA A 115 -5.58 -8.53 -4.54
C ALA A 115 -6.69 -8.78 -3.52
N ARG A 116 -6.34 -9.37 -2.37
CA ARG A 116 -7.21 -9.41 -1.19
C ARG A 116 -7.04 -8.09 -0.46
N ILE A 117 -8.13 -7.37 -0.26
CA ILE A 117 -8.18 -6.03 0.34
C ILE A 117 -8.91 -6.14 1.67
N SER A 118 -8.31 -5.64 2.74
CA SER A 118 -8.91 -5.51 4.05
C SER A 118 -8.84 -4.06 4.48
N ILE A 119 -9.98 -3.46 4.79
CA ILE A 119 -10.07 -2.09 5.30
C ILE A 119 -10.64 -2.15 6.71
N LEU A 120 -9.85 -1.70 7.67
CA LEU A 120 -10.26 -1.57 9.06
C LEU A 120 -10.60 -0.11 9.33
N ASP A 121 -11.84 0.12 9.74
CA ASP A 121 -12.27 1.38 10.36
C ASP A 121 -11.97 1.31 11.85
N ASN A 122 -11.00 2.10 12.29
CA ASN A 122 -10.56 2.08 13.69
C ASN A 122 -11.55 2.79 14.63
N LYS A 123 -12.41 3.67 14.10
CA LYS A 123 -13.43 4.38 14.87
C LYS A 123 -14.58 3.45 15.22
N ASN A 124 -15.07 2.70 14.23
CA ASN A 124 -16.24 1.84 14.38
C ASN A 124 -15.90 0.37 14.55
N ARG A 125 -14.60 0.00 14.55
CA ARG A 125 -14.09 -1.38 14.56
C ARG A 125 -14.70 -2.27 13.47
N LYS A 126 -15.09 -1.66 12.34
CA LYS A 126 -15.67 -2.38 11.20
C LYS A 126 -14.56 -2.86 10.28
N LEU A 127 -14.63 -4.13 9.91
CA LEU A 127 -13.74 -4.72 8.91
C LEU A 127 -14.51 -4.95 7.62
N CYS A 128 -13.86 -4.60 6.52
CA CYS A 128 -14.39 -4.77 5.19
C CYS A 128 -13.38 -5.50 4.32
N SER A 129 -13.76 -6.69 3.84
CA SER A 129 -12.89 -7.61 3.12
C SER A 129 -13.37 -7.80 1.68
N LEU A 130 -12.49 -7.56 0.71
CA LEU A 130 -12.82 -7.51 -0.72
C LEU A 130 -11.73 -8.21 -1.55
N LYS A 131 -12.04 -8.55 -2.81
CA LYS A 131 -11.07 -9.09 -3.80
C LYS A 131 -11.09 -8.26 -5.07
N ALA A 132 -9.97 -7.99 -5.71
CA ALA A 132 -9.92 -7.24 -6.98
C ALA A 132 -8.71 -7.64 -7.83
N SER A 133 -8.84 -7.59 -9.16
CA SER A 133 -7.76 -8.00 -10.09
C SER A 133 -7.19 -6.85 -10.92
N THR A 134 -7.75 -5.64 -10.84
CA THR A 134 -7.31 -4.47 -11.63
C THR A 134 -7.26 -3.21 -10.76
N TYR A 135 -6.47 -2.22 -11.18
CA TYR A 135 -6.40 -0.91 -10.51
C TYR A 135 -7.80 -0.29 -10.33
N ALA A 136 -8.61 -0.23 -11.39
CA ALA A 136 -9.93 0.38 -11.35
C ALA A 136 -10.86 -0.34 -10.37
N SER A 137 -10.79 -1.68 -10.33
CA SER A 137 -11.56 -2.51 -9.40
C SER A 137 -11.10 -2.30 -7.95
N ILE A 138 -9.79 -2.26 -7.70
CA ILE A 138 -9.22 -1.94 -6.37
C ILE A 138 -9.74 -0.57 -5.92
N ASN A 139 -9.58 0.46 -6.74
CA ASN A 139 -9.97 1.82 -6.40
C ASN A 139 -11.48 1.94 -6.13
N LYS A 140 -12.33 1.33 -6.96
CA LYS A 140 -13.79 1.31 -6.76
C LYS A 140 -14.17 0.61 -5.46
N LYS A 141 -13.58 -0.54 -5.18
CA LYS A 141 -13.88 -1.35 -3.98
C LYS A 141 -13.46 -0.66 -2.68
N ILE A 142 -12.27 -0.06 -2.66
CA ILE A 142 -11.81 0.75 -1.53
C ILE A 142 -12.80 1.90 -1.26
N ASN A 143 -13.17 2.65 -2.29
CA ASN A 143 -14.05 3.79 -2.14
C ASN A 143 -15.46 3.41 -1.67
N ASN A 144 -16.04 2.35 -2.24
CA ASN A 144 -17.34 1.84 -1.79
C ASN A 144 -17.32 1.41 -0.32
N CYS A 145 -16.21 0.82 0.12
CA CYS A 145 -16.05 0.37 1.48
C CYS A 145 -15.92 1.54 2.47
N LEU A 146 -15.08 2.53 2.14
CA LEU A 146 -14.89 3.72 2.97
C LEU A 146 -16.17 4.56 3.10
N LYS A 147 -16.94 4.73 2.01
CA LYS A 147 -18.24 5.41 2.06
C LYS A 147 -19.22 4.75 3.04
N LYS A 148 -19.37 3.42 2.93
CA LYS A 148 -20.21 2.64 3.85
C LYS A 148 -19.76 2.73 5.30
N SER A 149 -18.45 2.80 5.56
CA SER A 149 -17.94 2.89 6.93
C SER A 149 -18.12 4.28 7.54
N ASN A 150 -18.02 5.33 6.71
CA ASN A 150 -18.15 6.72 7.14
C ASN A 150 -19.61 7.21 7.19
N ASN A 151 -20.62 6.37 6.90
CA ASN A 151 -22.03 6.76 6.78
C ASN A 151 -22.26 7.92 5.78
N ILE A 152 -21.61 7.86 4.61
CA ILE A 152 -21.77 8.82 3.50
C ILE A 152 -22.39 8.11 2.29
#